data_AF-A0A0Q6MRK5-F1
#
_entry.id   AF-A0A0Q6MRK5-F1
#
_cell.length_a   1.000
_cell.length_b   1.000
_cell.length_c   1.000
_cell.angle_alpha   90.00
_cell.angle_beta   90.00
_cell.angle_gamma   90.00
#
_symmetry.space_group_name_H-M   'P 1'
#
loop_
_entity.id
_entity.type
_entity.pdbx_description
1 polymer ?
#
loop_
_entity_poly.entity_id
_entity_poly.type
_entity_poly.pdbx_seq_one_letter_code
_entity_poly.pdbx_strand_id
1 'polypeptide(L)' 'MPIVVAGSTLSPAEAWRHEFVSALHARLDGAVDREWLDKLIAALYQLNADQDPRQAAEVAFVTLGFDLPSGDNQH' A
#
# COMPACT_ATOMS: atom_id res chain seq x y z
N MET A 1 12.89 -11.71 -8.33
CA MET A 1 12.45 -11.86 -9.74
C MET A 1 11.96 -10.50 -10.21
N PRO A 2 12.33 -10.03 -11.41
CA PRO A 2 11.85 -8.75 -11.90
C PRO A 2 10.33 -8.79 -12.12
N ILE A 3 9.64 -7.71 -11.75
CA ILE A 3 8.21 -7.57 -12.01
C ILE A 3 8.03 -7.00 -13.42
N VAL A 4 7.22 -7.68 -14.23
CA VAL A 4 6.90 -7.28 -15.60
C VAL A 4 5.44 -6.89 -15.67
N VAL A 5 5.15 -5.65 -16.06
CA VAL A 5 3.79 -5.12 -16.24
C VAL A 5 3.67 -4.59 -17.67
N ALA A 6 2.64 -5.05 -18.39
CA ALA A 6 2.40 -4.67 -19.79
C ALA A 6 3.62 -4.84 -20.73
N GLY A 7 4.46 -5.85 -20.47
CA GLY A 7 5.67 -6.12 -21.25
C GLY A 7 6.90 -5.28 -20.86
N SER A 8 6.78 -4.38 -19.89
CA SER A 8 7.89 -3.57 -19.37
C SER A 8 8.35 -4.08 -18.01
N THR A 9 9.67 -4.17 -17.83
CA THR A 9 10.28 -4.46 -16.52
C THR A 9 10.23 -3.21 -15.66
N LEU A 10 9.66 -3.34 -14.46
CA LEU A 10 9.61 -2.25 -13.49
C LEU A 10 10.99 -1.96 -12.91
N SER A 11 11.29 -0.69 -12.69
CA SER A 11 12.41 -0.27 -11.83
C SER A 11 12.22 -0.77 -10.39
N PRO A 12 13.28 -0.83 -9.57
CA PRO A 12 13.14 -1.24 -8.17
C PRO A 12 12.08 -0.44 -7.39
N ALA A 13 11.99 0.87 -7.63
CA ALA A 13 10.99 1.74 -7.01
C ALA A 13 9.55 1.38 -7.44
N GLU A 14 9.36 1.15 -8.74
CA GLU A 14 8.06 0.77 -9.30
C GLU A 14 7.65 -0.64 -8.87
N ALA A 15 8.60 -1.56 -8.78
CA ALA A 15 8.40 -2.92 -8.28
C ALA A 15 7.95 -2.91 -6.82
N TRP A 16 8.66 -2.15 -5.97
CA TRP A 16 8.29 -1.96 -4.56
C TRP A 16 6.89 -1.39 -4.43
N ARG A 17 6.59 -0.31 -5.17
CA ARG A 17 5.27 0.33 -5.17
C ARG A 17 4.18 -0.63 -5.62
N HIS A 18 4.43 -1.42 -6.66
CA HIS A 18 3.48 -2.39 -7.18
C HIS A 18 3.11 -3.45 -6.13
N GLU A 19 4.10 -4.04 -5.46
CA GLU A 19 3.85 -5.03 -4.41
C GLU A 19 3.17 -4.43 -3.18
N PHE A 20 3.58 -3.23 -2.75
CA PHE A 20 2.96 -2.54 -1.63
C PHE A 20 1.47 -2.29 -1.89
N VAL A 21 1.14 -1.72 -3.05
CA VAL A 21 -0.25 -1.43 -3.45
C VAL A 21 -1.07 -2.70 -3.52
N SER A 22 -0.54 -3.74 -4.17
CA SER A 22 -1.25 -5.02 -4.28
C SER A 22 -1.54 -5.63 -2.91
N ALA A 23 -0.57 -5.60 -2.00
CA ALA A 23 -0.70 -6.16 -0.66
C ALA A 23 -1.67 -5.35 0.23
N LEU A 24 -1.69 -4.03 0.08
CA LEU A 24 -2.58 -3.15 0.83
C LEU A 24 -4.02 -3.20 0.30
N HIS A 25 -4.21 -3.18 -1.03
CA HIS A 25 -5.53 -3.34 -1.65
C HIS A 25 -6.19 -4.67 -1.29
N ALA A 26 -5.44 -5.78 -1.26
CA ALA A 26 -5.97 -7.08 -0.86
C ALA A 26 -6.50 -7.08 0.58
N ARG A 27 -5.98 -6.21 1.46
CA ARG A 27 -6.42 -6.09 2.86
C ARG A 27 -7.57 -5.11 3.05
N LEU A 28 -7.63 -4.07 2.22
CA LEU A 28 -8.66 -3.03 2.26
C LEU A 28 -9.85 -3.33 1.32
N ASP A 29 -9.91 -4.52 0.72
CA ASP A 29 -10.93 -4.94 -0.25
C ASP A 29 -11.15 -3.91 -1.39
N GLY A 30 -10.07 -3.26 -1.81
CA GLY A 30 -10.11 -2.20 -2.83
C GLY A 30 -10.82 -0.90 -2.42
N ALA A 31 -11.20 -0.73 -1.14
CA ALA A 31 -11.98 0.42 -0.65
C ALA A 31 -11.15 1.71 -0.43
N VAL A 32 -10.14 1.95 -1.26
CA VAL A 32 -9.18 3.05 -1.06
C VAL A 32 -9.13 3.96 -2.28
N ASP A 33 -9.30 5.25 -2.03
CA ASP A 33 -9.13 6.26 -3.06
C ASP A 33 -7.67 6.30 -3.58
N ARG A 34 -7.54 6.45 -4.90
CA ARG A 34 -6.24 6.40 -5.58
C ARG A 34 -5.34 7.58 -5.19
N GLU A 35 -5.90 8.78 -5.04
CA GLU A 35 -5.12 9.97 -4.67
C GLU A 35 -4.59 9.83 -3.24
N TRP A 36 -5.43 9.34 -2.34
CA TRP A 36 -5.03 9.04 -0.97
C TRP A 36 -3.90 8.00 -0.92
N LEU A 37 -4.01 6.92 -1.71
CA LEU A 37 -3.00 5.87 -1.78
C LEU A 37 -1.66 6.40 -2.32
N ASP A 38 -1.69 7.27 -3.33
CA ASP A 38 -0.49 7.89 -3.88
C ASP A 38 0.26 8.74 -2.83
N LYS A 39 -0.47 9.47 -1.99
CA LYS A 39 0.11 10.25 -0.88
C LYS A 39 0.74 9.33 0.18
N LEU A 40 0.06 8.24 0.54
CA LEU A 40 0.57 7.26 1.50
C LEU A 40 1.88 6.63 1.00
N ILE A 41 1.91 6.22 -0.27
CA ILE A 41 3.11 5.64 -0.89
C ILE A 41 4.26 6.64 -0.91
N ALA A 42 4.00 7.90 -1.29
CA ALA A 42 5.03 8.93 -1.34
C ALA A 42 5.68 9.15 0.04
N ALA A 43 4.88 9.09 1.11
CA ALA A 43 5.38 9.20 2.49
C ALA A 43 6.15 7.94 2.93
N LEU A 44 5.62 6.75 2.67
CA LEU A 44 6.19 5.50 3.17
C LEU A 44 7.42 5.04 2.39
N TYR A 45 7.47 5.27 1.09
CA TYR A 45 8.57 4.82 0.24
C TYR A 45 9.92 5.41 0.69
N GLN A 46 9.96 6.70 1.03
CA GLN A 46 11.20 7.35 1.50
C GLN A 46 11.77 6.71 2.77
N LEU A 47 10.91 6.12 3.61
CA LEU A 47 11.29 5.52 4.89
C LEU A 47 11.50 4.00 4.79
N ASN A 48 10.95 3.35 3.76
CA ASN A 48 10.84 1.90 3.67
C ASN A 48 11.36 1.34 2.34
N ALA A 49 12.10 2.12 1.54
CA ALA A 49 12.61 1.68 0.25
C ALA A 49 13.45 0.38 0.34
N ASP A 50 14.16 0.19 1.45
CA ASP A 50 14.98 -1.01 1.71
C ASP A 50 14.21 -2.13 2.45
N GLN A 51 12.95 -1.90 2.80
CA GLN A 51 12.11 -2.87 3.53
C GLN A 51 11.23 -3.67 2.57
N ASP A 52 10.78 -4.84 3.01
CA ASP A 52 9.81 -5.64 2.25
C ASP A 52 8.50 -4.86 2.09
N PRO A 53 8.06 -4.55 0.84
CA PRO A 53 6.84 -3.79 0.59
C PRO A 53 5.59 -4.45 1.17
N ARG A 54 5.57 -5.78 1.35
CA ARG A 54 4.43 -6.52 1.94
C ARG A 54 4.35 -6.30 3.44
N GLN A 55 5.50 -6.24 4.11
CA GLN A 55 5.58 -5.94 5.54
C GLN A 55 5.23 -4.46 5.79
N ALA A 56 5.71 -3.55 4.94
CA ALA A 56 5.31 -2.15 5.00
C ALA A 56 3.79 -1.97 4.81
N ALA A 57 3.17 -2.74 3.91
CA ALA A 57 1.72 -2.74 3.71
C ALA A 57 0.94 -3.25 4.93
N GLU A 58 1.48 -4.25 5.65
CA GLU A 58 0.89 -4.74 6.90
C GLU A 58 0.92 -3.68 8.00
N VAL A 59 2.08 -3.05 8.21
CA VAL A 59 2.21 -1.95 9.18
C VAL A 59 1.26 -0.82 8.83
N ALA A 60 1.22 -0.40 7.57
CA ALA A 60 0.31 0.63 7.11
C ALA A 60 -1.16 0.24 7.40
N PHE A 61 -1.59 -0.96 7.03
CA PHE A 61 -2.95 -1.44 7.29
C PHE A 61 -3.31 -1.40 8.79
N VAL A 62 -2.42 -1.90 9.65
CA VAL A 62 -2.64 -1.89 11.11
C VAL A 62 -2.73 -0.45 11.63
N THR A 63 -1.82 0.44 11.23
CA THR A 63 -1.82 1.85 11.65
C THR A 63 -3.10 2.57 11.20
N LEU A 64 -3.58 2.32 9.99
CA LEU A 64 -4.82 2.89 9.47
C LEU A 64 -6.05 2.38 10.22
N GLY A 65 -6.03 1.11 10.66
CA GLY A 65 -7.08 0.52 11.48
C GLY A 65 -7.23 1.16 12.85
N PHE A 66 -6.21 1.85 13.38
CA PHE A 66 -6.31 2.62 14.62
C PHE A 66 -7.00 3.98 14.45
N ASP A 67 -7.09 4.49 13.21
CA ASP A 67 -7.63 5.83 12.91
C ASP A 67 -9.02 5.79 12.25
N LEU A 68 -9.49 4.62 11.79
CA LEU A 68 -10.90 4.45 11.41
C LEU A 68 -11.74 4.30 12.70
N PRO A 69 -12.64 5.24 13.03
CA PRO A 69 -13.67 4.94 14.02
C PRO A 69 -14.42 3.72 13.48
N SER A 70 -14.41 2.62 14.24
CA SER A 70 -15.37 1.54 14.02
C SER A 70 -16.72 2.23 13.95
N GLY A 71 -17.35 2.22 12.78
CA GLY A 71 -18.62 2.90 12.58
C GLY A 71 -19.66 2.26 13.47
N ASP A 72 -19.82 2.79 14.69
CA ASP A 72 -21.06 2.73 15.43
C ASP A 72 -22.05 3.63 14.68
N ASN A 73 -22.54 3.12 13.56
CA ASN A 73 -23.91 3.40 13.16
C ASN A 73 -24.80 2.63 14.15
N GLN A 74 -25.01 3.22 15.33
CA GLN A 74 -26.10 2.85 16.22
C GLN A 74 -27.09 4.01 16.24
N HIS A 75 -28.16 3.79 15.47
CA HIS A 75 -29.56 4.17 15.70
C HIS A 75 -29.89 5.40 16.56
#